data_AF-A0A2D6PXV7-F1
#
_entry.id   AF-A0A2D6PXV7-F1
#
_cell.length_a   1.000
_cell.length_b   1.000
_cell.length_c   1.000
_cell.angle_alpha   90.00
_cell.angle_beta   90.00
_cell.angle_gamma   90.00
#
_symmetry.space_group_name_H-M   'P 1'
#
loop_
_entity.id
_entity.type
_entity.pdbx_description
1 polymer ?
#
loop_
_entity_poly.entity_id
_entity_poly.type
_entity_poly.pdbx_seq_one_letter_code
_entity_poly.pdbx_strand_id
1 'polypeptide(L)'
;MHPHFGALSLVLAMVTSGLSAQSSARKARAELETAEKTILGASATSERTTRAAAYVTRSMAEADLESVFPPSTIEHAILEVLRDHVAGEGVELQARIGHHVLILAPPGWLAAIEPRRLRANLDAAMILLHDLTGCSVEAARARRIVVMFSPGQPAERAQTLGAVVRFGKRWLVTPPPWTMLFHELGHEMFPGSIRPRFETFNEAWPHIGRQYIYQHLGMAAPFEHDRGVFRDALEMQYLRPKLTLDQLGPYNIGAGAIDRIFETATLRAGVYDWSPVKRLFRAAAAIPSETGSFHHRQEVLAWLISEHLGGKALETAEALGFSLLPSRRAVIGRGIERAAPLHARAMAALGGSDSARGRVDLQTLVSKFPGSMWAADAAIQLAAHHHTQARPEKARTSLESAGFLLDWHVVGPFDNRNRGGLRRPYGPEQDAQLETGYAGAIAQVKWRPITASLATGRVDLDAVMKPNDGVVAYLRATVHSGRDCDAVLLTGSDDGIAIWVNGHKVLHKDVYRGLMLDSDRARCRLKKGRNTLLLKVSEGGQAWEACCRLTLPDGNPIPRRELR
;
A
#
# COMPACT_ATOMS: atom_id res chain seq x y z
N MET A 1 -25.59 -58.96 -41.22
CA MET A 1 -24.54 -58.05 -40.71
C MET A 1 -25.17 -57.17 -39.65
N HIS A 2 -24.76 -57.31 -38.39
CA HIS A 2 -25.49 -56.79 -37.23
C HIS A 2 -25.22 -55.29 -36.96
N PRO A 3 -26.26 -54.46 -36.76
CA PRO A 3 -26.14 -53.02 -36.46
C PRO A 3 -25.52 -52.71 -35.07
N HIS A 4 -25.38 -53.71 -34.19
CA HIS A 4 -24.78 -53.56 -32.86
C HIS A 4 -23.25 -53.36 -32.89
N PHE A 5 -22.55 -53.80 -33.95
CA PHE A 5 -21.10 -53.58 -34.08
C PHE A 5 -20.73 -52.13 -34.42
N GLY A 6 -21.61 -51.41 -35.14
CA GLY A 6 -21.39 -50.00 -35.50
C GLY A 6 -21.46 -49.06 -34.28
N ALA A 7 -22.43 -49.29 -33.39
CA ALA A 7 -22.58 -48.50 -32.16
C ALA A 7 -21.42 -48.75 -31.17
N LEU A 8 -20.96 -49.99 -31.02
CA LEU A 8 -19.83 -50.32 -30.15
C LEU A 8 -18.51 -49.73 -30.66
N SER A 9 -18.30 -49.74 -31.98
CA SER A 9 -17.13 -49.14 -32.63
C SER A 9 -17.11 -47.61 -32.49
N LEU A 10 -18.28 -46.96 -32.57
CA LEU A 10 -18.43 -45.52 -32.34
C LEU A 10 -18.12 -45.14 -30.89
N VAL A 11 -18.62 -45.91 -29.92
CA VAL A 11 -18.34 -45.70 -28.48
C VAL A 11 -16.86 -45.92 -28.19
N LEU A 12 -16.24 -46.96 -28.76
CA LEU A 12 -14.81 -47.22 -28.59
C LEU A 12 -13.94 -46.12 -29.23
N ALA A 13 -14.34 -45.60 -30.40
CA ALA A 13 -13.69 -44.45 -31.04
C ALA A 13 -13.84 -43.15 -30.21
N MET A 14 -15.00 -42.93 -29.58
CA MET A 14 -15.22 -41.80 -28.67
C MET A 14 -14.41 -41.93 -27.37
N VAL A 15 -14.30 -43.13 -26.81
CA VAL A 15 -13.49 -43.39 -25.60
C VAL A 15 -12.00 -43.25 -25.91
N THR A 16 -11.53 -43.79 -27.03
CA THR A 16 -10.12 -43.70 -27.43
C THR A 16 -9.70 -42.28 -27.82
N SER A 17 -10.57 -41.53 -28.52
CA SER A 17 -10.35 -40.10 -28.78
C SER A 17 -10.38 -39.26 -27.50
N GLY A 18 -11.28 -39.56 -26.56
CA GLY A 18 -11.32 -38.93 -25.25
C GLY A 18 -10.05 -39.18 -24.43
N LEU A 19 -9.55 -40.41 -24.39
CA LEU A 19 -8.29 -40.77 -23.72
C LEU A 19 -7.07 -40.12 -24.40
N SER A 20 -7.06 -40.04 -25.73
CA SER A 20 -6.01 -39.36 -26.50
C SER A 20 -6.00 -37.85 -26.23
N ALA A 21 -7.17 -37.20 -26.22
CA ALA A 21 -7.32 -35.79 -25.90
C ALA A 21 -6.88 -35.48 -24.46
N GLN A 22 -7.27 -36.31 -23.50
CA GLN A 22 -6.82 -36.18 -22.10
C GLN A 22 -5.30 -36.35 -21.97
N SER A 23 -4.71 -37.30 -22.70
CA SER A 23 -3.25 -37.49 -22.73
C SER A 23 -2.53 -36.28 -23.34
N SER A 24 -3.04 -35.74 -24.44
CA SER A 24 -2.51 -34.54 -25.10
C SER A 24 -2.59 -33.31 -24.19
N ALA A 25 -3.75 -33.08 -23.54
CA ALA A 25 -3.95 -31.97 -22.62
C ALA A 25 -3.01 -32.06 -21.41
N ARG A 26 -2.83 -33.27 -20.84
CA ARG A 26 -1.89 -33.51 -19.74
C ARG A 26 -0.43 -33.23 -20.14
N LYS A 27 -0.05 -33.59 -21.36
CA LYS A 27 1.29 -33.30 -21.91
C LYS A 27 1.49 -31.79 -22.09
N ALA A 28 0.57 -31.11 -22.76
CA ALA A 28 0.62 -29.66 -22.96
C ALA A 28 0.69 -28.89 -21.63
N ARG A 29 -0.08 -29.34 -20.62
CA ARG A 29 -0.03 -28.81 -19.26
C ARG A 29 1.36 -28.94 -18.64
N ALA A 30 1.92 -30.15 -18.64
CA ALA A 30 3.24 -30.39 -18.07
C ALA A 30 4.33 -29.57 -18.77
N GLU A 31 4.21 -29.39 -20.08
CA GLU A 31 5.13 -28.57 -20.87
C GLU A 31 5.04 -27.08 -20.54
N LEU A 32 3.84 -26.52 -20.39
CA LEU A 32 3.63 -25.13 -20.01
C LEU A 32 4.04 -24.85 -18.55
N GLU A 33 3.74 -25.76 -17.63
CA GLU A 33 4.21 -25.71 -16.23
C GLU A 33 5.73 -25.81 -16.15
N THR A 34 6.36 -26.63 -17.02
CA THR A 34 7.83 -26.69 -17.11
C THR A 34 8.39 -25.39 -17.65
N ALA A 35 7.83 -24.85 -18.74
CA ALA A 35 8.27 -23.58 -19.33
C ALA A 35 8.18 -22.42 -18.31
N GLU A 36 7.09 -22.34 -17.56
CA GLU A 36 6.97 -21.40 -16.44
C GLU A 36 8.10 -21.56 -15.41
N LYS A 37 8.34 -22.77 -14.91
CA LYS A 37 9.42 -23.03 -13.93
C LYS A 37 10.78 -22.60 -14.46
N THR A 38 11.03 -22.76 -15.76
CA THR A 38 12.27 -22.26 -16.35
C THR A 38 12.38 -20.74 -16.31
N ILE A 39 11.30 -19.97 -16.51
CA ILE A 39 11.31 -18.51 -16.37
C ILE A 39 11.67 -18.12 -14.93
N LEU A 40 11.00 -18.73 -13.95
CA LEU A 40 11.20 -18.47 -12.51
C LEU A 40 12.61 -18.85 -12.04
N GLY A 41 13.19 -19.91 -12.63
CA GLY A 41 14.56 -20.37 -12.35
C GLY A 41 15.64 -19.64 -13.13
N ALA A 42 15.31 -18.70 -14.02
CA ALA A 42 16.30 -17.95 -14.79
C ALA A 42 17.08 -17.00 -13.86
N SER A 43 18.41 -17.04 -13.97
CA SER A 43 19.29 -16.17 -13.17
C SER A 43 19.62 -14.89 -13.93
N ALA A 44 19.92 -15.00 -15.22
CA ALA A 44 20.30 -13.88 -16.06
C ALA A 44 19.09 -13.22 -16.75
N THR A 45 19.20 -11.92 -17.01
CA THR A 45 18.19 -11.15 -17.75
C THR A 45 17.93 -11.73 -19.14
N SER A 46 18.99 -12.01 -19.91
CA SER A 46 18.90 -12.54 -21.29
C SER A 46 18.25 -13.91 -21.32
N GLU A 47 18.67 -14.80 -20.42
CA GLU A 47 18.09 -16.14 -20.23
C GLU A 47 16.58 -16.06 -19.96
N ARG A 48 16.15 -15.15 -19.07
CA ARG A 48 14.74 -14.96 -18.75
C ARG A 48 13.93 -14.45 -19.94
N THR A 49 14.47 -13.49 -20.69
CA THR A 49 13.83 -12.98 -21.91
C THR A 49 13.66 -14.09 -22.95
N THR A 50 14.69 -14.92 -23.19
CA THR A 50 14.59 -16.06 -24.10
C THR A 50 13.53 -17.07 -23.64
N ARG A 51 13.49 -17.38 -22.34
CA ARG A 51 12.51 -18.33 -21.79
C ARG A 51 11.07 -17.80 -21.82
N ALA A 52 10.88 -16.50 -21.57
CA ALA A 52 9.58 -15.85 -21.71
C ALA A 52 9.07 -15.89 -23.16
N ALA A 53 9.93 -15.59 -24.14
CA ALA A 53 9.59 -15.71 -25.56
C ALA A 53 9.23 -17.16 -25.96
N ALA A 54 9.97 -18.15 -25.45
CA ALA A 54 9.68 -19.55 -25.67
C ALA A 54 8.34 -19.98 -25.06
N TYR A 55 8.00 -19.49 -23.85
CA TYR A 55 6.70 -19.71 -23.24
C TYR A 55 5.56 -19.12 -24.08
N VAL A 56 5.69 -17.86 -24.52
CA VAL A 56 4.68 -17.20 -25.36
C VAL A 56 4.44 -18.00 -26.64
N THR A 57 5.52 -18.41 -27.31
CA THR A 57 5.44 -19.24 -28.53
C THR A 57 4.70 -20.55 -28.27
N ARG A 58 5.02 -21.24 -27.17
CA ARG A 58 4.35 -22.49 -26.78
C ARG A 58 2.87 -22.28 -26.46
N SER A 59 2.55 -21.28 -25.64
CA SER A 59 1.17 -20.94 -25.28
C SER A 59 0.32 -20.54 -26.50
N MET A 60 0.92 -19.89 -27.51
CA MET A 60 0.23 -19.57 -28.76
C MET A 60 -0.05 -20.79 -29.65
N ALA A 61 0.83 -21.79 -29.62
CA ALA A 61 0.64 -23.04 -30.36
C ALA A 61 -0.54 -23.87 -29.79
N GLU A 62 -0.81 -23.76 -28.48
CA GLU A 62 -1.94 -24.44 -27.84
C GLU A 62 -3.29 -23.79 -28.18
N ALA A 63 -4.07 -24.50 -29.00
CA ALA A 63 -5.38 -24.04 -29.47
C ALA A 63 -6.45 -24.12 -28.37
N ASP A 64 -6.43 -25.17 -27.56
CA ASP A 64 -7.46 -25.48 -26.57
C ASP A 64 -6.87 -25.50 -25.16
N LEU A 65 -6.57 -24.31 -24.64
CA LEU A 65 -6.13 -24.17 -23.25
C LEU A 65 -7.25 -24.40 -22.22
N GLU A 66 -8.51 -24.48 -22.65
CA GLU A 66 -9.62 -24.79 -21.75
C GLU A 66 -9.56 -26.26 -21.32
N SER A 67 -9.28 -27.18 -22.25
CA SER A 67 -9.02 -28.58 -21.92
C SER A 67 -7.73 -28.78 -21.11
N VAL A 68 -6.72 -27.93 -21.32
CA VAL A 68 -5.43 -28.00 -20.59
C VAL A 68 -5.55 -27.46 -19.16
N PHE A 69 -6.24 -26.33 -19.00
CA PHE A 69 -6.46 -25.62 -17.72
C PHE A 69 -7.96 -25.34 -17.51
N PRO A 70 -8.76 -26.39 -17.26
CA PRO A 70 -10.20 -26.25 -17.12
C PRO A 70 -10.52 -25.30 -15.96
N PRO A 71 -11.49 -24.39 -16.12
CA PRO A 71 -11.82 -23.49 -15.03
C PRO A 71 -12.37 -24.23 -13.81
N SER A 72 -11.99 -23.78 -12.62
CA SER A 72 -12.54 -24.31 -11.38
C SER A 72 -14.04 -23.98 -11.27
N THR A 73 -14.74 -24.61 -10.32
CA THR A 73 -16.15 -24.28 -10.02
C THR A 73 -16.32 -22.81 -9.67
N ILE A 74 -15.38 -22.23 -8.92
CA ILE A 74 -15.41 -20.82 -8.53
C ILE A 74 -15.21 -19.91 -9.74
N GLU A 75 -14.27 -20.26 -10.63
CA GLU A 75 -14.03 -19.50 -11.85
C GLU A 75 -15.24 -19.54 -12.79
N HIS A 76 -15.88 -20.70 -12.94
CA HIS A 76 -17.14 -20.81 -13.69
C HIS A 76 -18.22 -19.88 -13.12
N ALA A 77 -18.46 -19.92 -11.81
CA ALA A 77 -19.44 -19.07 -11.15
C ALA A 77 -19.13 -17.57 -11.32
N ILE A 78 -17.85 -17.18 -11.22
CA ILE A 78 -17.41 -15.79 -11.47
C ILE A 78 -17.69 -15.39 -12.92
N LEU A 79 -17.35 -16.24 -13.89
CA LEU A 79 -17.58 -15.95 -15.31
C LEU A 79 -19.07 -15.84 -15.63
N GLU A 80 -19.93 -16.67 -15.05
CA GLU A 80 -21.39 -16.59 -15.18
C GLU A 80 -21.92 -15.27 -14.62
N VAL A 81 -21.61 -14.95 -13.36
CA VAL A 81 -22.06 -13.69 -12.72
C VAL A 81 -21.62 -12.47 -13.51
N LEU A 82 -20.37 -12.45 -14.00
CA LEU A 82 -19.85 -11.33 -14.78
C LEU A 82 -20.53 -11.22 -16.14
N ARG A 83 -20.86 -12.33 -16.81
CA ARG A 83 -21.61 -12.34 -18.07
C ARG A 83 -23.05 -11.88 -17.87
N ASP A 84 -23.72 -12.34 -16.83
CA ASP A 84 -25.11 -11.94 -16.54
C ASP A 84 -25.20 -10.45 -16.23
N HIS A 85 -24.24 -9.92 -15.46
CA HIS A 85 -24.16 -8.50 -15.13
C HIS A 85 -24.08 -7.62 -16.38
N VAL A 86 -23.28 -8.00 -17.38
CA VAL A 86 -23.13 -7.22 -18.64
C VAL A 86 -24.17 -7.58 -19.70
N ALA A 87 -24.76 -8.78 -19.66
CA ALA A 87 -25.90 -9.14 -20.52
C ALA A 87 -27.12 -8.26 -20.22
N GLY A 88 -27.32 -7.88 -18.95
CA GLY A 88 -28.29 -6.86 -18.55
C GLY A 88 -28.06 -5.49 -19.19
N GLU A 89 -26.83 -5.21 -19.67
CA GLU A 89 -26.46 -3.99 -20.40
C GLU A 89 -26.51 -4.16 -21.93
N GLY A 90 -27.00 -5.30 -22.43
CA GLY A 90 -27.08 -5.62 -23.87
C GLY A 90 -25.74 -5.97 -24.52
N VAL A 91 -24.75 -6.38 -23.72
CA VAL A 91 -23.40 -6.75 -24.19
C VAL A 91 -23.19 -8.26 -24.14
N GLU A 92 -22.80 -8.85 -25.26
CA GLU A 92 -22.32 -10.23 -25.32
C GLU A 92 -20.79 -10.28 -25.11
N LEU A 93 -20.33 -11.09 -24.16
CA LEU A 93 -18.91 -11.35 -23.91
C LEU A 93 -18.58 -12.83 -24.10
N GLN A 94 -17.45 -13.09 -24.75
CA GLN A 94 -16.90 -14.43 -24.90
C GLN A 94 -15.67 -14.64 -24.01
N ALA A 95 -15.57 -15.82 -23.38
CA ALA A 95 -14.38 -16.18 -22.62
C ALA A 95 -13.25 -16.73 -23.47
N ARG A 96 -12.01 -16.42 -23.07
CA ARG A 96 -10.80 -17.14 -23.48
C ARG A 96 -10.04 -17.56 -22.22
N ILE A 97 -9.84 -18.87 -22.09
CA ILE A 97 -9.17 -19.48 -20.96
C ILE A 97 -7.65 -19.49 -21.23
N GLY A 98 -6.86 -18.93 -20.31
CA GLY A 98 -5.41 -18.94 -20.31
C GLY A 98 -4.83 -19.70 -19.13
N HIS A 99 -3.50 -19.80 -19.05
CA HIS A 99 -2.83 -20.51 -17.97
C HIS A 99 -2.95 -19.76 -16.62
N HIS A 100 -2.84 -18.43 -16.62
CA HIS A 100 -2.93 -17.56 -15.44
C HIS A 100 -4.04 -16.52 -15.52
N VAL A 101 -4.58 -16.26 -16.71
CA VAL A 101 -5.65 -15.27 -16.90
C VAL A 101 -6.89 -15.86 -17.55
N LEU A 102 -8.03 -15.26 -17.25
CA LEU A 102 -9.31 -15.46 -17.91
C LEU A 102 -9.67 -14.18 -18.64
N ILE A 103 -9.92 -14.22 -19.94
CA ILE A 103 -10.28 -13.02 -20.71
C ILE A 103 -11.77 -13.07 -21.03
N LEU A 104 -12.51 -12.00 -20.73
CA LEU A 104 -13.88 -11.78 -21.16
C LEU A 104 -13.91 -10.57 -22.09
N ALA A 105 -14.31 -10.74 -23.34
CA ALA A 105 -14.34 -9.62 -24.29
C ALA A 105 -15.40 -9.81 -25.39
N PRO A 106 -15.84 -8.73 -26.07
CA PRO A 106 -16.80 -8.83 -27.15
C PRO A 106 -16.29 -9.72 -28.29
N PRO A 107 -17.10 -10.63 -28.86
CA PRO A 107 -16.68 -11.52 -29.94
C PRO A 107 -16.09 -10.77 -31.14
N GLY A 108 -16.71 -9.64 -31.52
CA GLY A 108 -16.26 -8.82 -32.65
C GLY A 108 -14.87 -8.21 -32.43
N TRP A 109 -14.54 -7.79 -31.20
CA TRP A 109 -13.20 -7.29 -30.90
C TRP A 109 -12.17 -8.41 -30.84
N LEU A 110 -12.51 -9.57 -30.25
CA LEU A 110 -11.64 -10.76 -30.26
C LEU A 110 -11.29 -11.22 -31.68
N ALA A 111 -12.23 -11.09 -32.63
CA ALA A 111 -11.99 -11.39 -34.03
C ALA A 111 -11.10 -10.34 -34.74
N ALA A 112 -11.08 -9.09 -34.25
CA ALA A 112 -10.29 -8.00 -34.80
C ALA A 112 -8.84 -7.94 -34.26
N ILE A 113 -8.49 -8.83 -33.34
CA ILE A 113 -7.14 -8.95 -32.76
C ILE A 113 -6.61 -10.39 -32.91
N GLU A 114 -5.43 -10.67 -32.36
CA GLU A 114 -4.89 -12.02 -32.24
C GLU A 114 -5.12 -12.56 -30.80
N PRO A 115 -6.25 -13.23 -30.52
CA PRO A 115 -6.66 -13.57 -29.15
C PRO A 115 -5.71 -14.56 -28.47
N ARG A 116 -5.06 -15.44 -29.23
CA ARG A 116 -4.02 -16.36 -28.70
C ARG A 116 -2.79 -15.59 -28.24
N ARG A 117 -2.37 -14.57 -28.98
CA ARG A 117 -1.25 -13.69 -28.61
C ARG A 117 -1.61 -12.82 -27.41
N LEU A 118 -2.82 -12.26 -27.34
CA LEU A 118 -3.31 -11.53 -26.16
C LEU A 118 -3.17 -12.39 -24.91
N ARG A 119 -3.76 -13.59 -24.93
CA ARG A 119 -3.71 -14.55 -23.84
C ARG A 119 -2.29 -14.94 -23.45
N ALA A 120 -1.47 -15.36 -24.42
CA ALA A 120 -0.11 -15.84 -24.15
C ALA A 120 0.79 -14.75 -23.54
N ASN A 121 0.66 -13.49 -23.97
CA ASN A 121 1.41 -12.38 -23.38
C ASN A 121 0.92 -12.01 -21.97
N LEU A 122 -0.39 -12.07 -21.71
CA LEU A 122 -0.93 -11.83 -20.37
C LEU A 122 -0.53 -12.95 -19.40
N ASP A 123 -0.54 -14.22 -19.84
CA ASP A 123 -0.04 -15.35 -19.05
C ASP A 123 1.45 -15.17 -18.72
N ALA A 124 2.28 -14.84 -19.72
CA ALA A 124 3.70 -14.58 -19.52
C ALA A 124 3.95 -13.39 -18.59
N ALA A 125 3.16 -12.31 -18.73
CA ALA A 125 3.23 -11.15 -17.86
C ALA A 125 2.97 -11.53 -16.40
N MET A 126 1.96 -12.36 -16.12
CA MET A 126 1.70 -12.84 -14.76
C MET A 126 2.85 -13.68 -14.20
N ILE A 127 3.45 -14.56 -14.99
CA ILE A 127 4.63 -15.33 -14.57
C ILE A 127 5.79 -14.39 -14.23
N LEU A 128 6.02 -13.37 -15.05
CA LEU A 128 7.06 -12.37 -14.83
C LEU A 128 6.80 -11.52 -13.58
N LEU A 129 5.55 -11.13 -13.31
CA LEU A 129 5.20 -10.42 -12.08
C LEU A 129 5.45 -11.30 -10.85
N HIS A 130 5.11 -12.59 -10.90
CA HIS A 130 5.43 -13.52 -9.82
C HIS A 130 6.93 -13.74 -9.65
N ASP A 131 7.70 -13.79 -10.74
CA ASP A 131 9.16 -13.83 -10.67
C ASP A 131 9.74 -12.59 -9.97
N LEU A 132 9.20 -11.41 -10.32
CA LEU A 132 9.60 -10.12 -9.79
C LEU A 132 9.36 -10.02 -8.28
N THR A 133 8.17 -10.42 -7.82
CA THR A 133 7.76 -10.27 -6.41
C THR A 133 8.09 -11.49 -5.55
N GLY A 134 8.32 -12.64 -6.16
CA GLY A 134 8.51 -13.93 -5.47
C GLY A 134 7.20 -14.53 -4.93
N CYS A 135 6.05 -14.05 -5.38
CA CYS A 135 4.76 -14.64 -5.03
C CYS A 135 4.62 -16.06 -5.59
N SER A 136 3.97 -16.95 -4.83
CA SER A 136 3.73 -18.33 -5.28
C SER A 136 2.80 -18.36 -6.48
N VAL A 137 3.26 -19.02 -7.54
CA VAL A 137 2.46 -19.23 -8.73
C VAL A 137 1.32 -20.20 -8.47
N GLU A 138 1.53 -21.19 -7.59
CA GLU A 138 0.49 -22.13 -7.16
C GLU A 138 -0.65 -21.39 -6.44
N ALA A 139 -0.33 -20.46 -5.55
CA ALA A 139 -1.31 -19.62 -4.88
C ALA A 139 -2.07 -18.72 -5.88
N ALA A 140 -1.37 -18.15 -6.87
CA ALA A 140 -2.00 -17.35 -7.92
C ALA A 140 -2.92 -18.18 -8.84
N ARG A 141 -2.59 -19.45 -9.12
CA ARG A 141 -3.44 -20.35 -9.91
C ARG A 141 -4.72 -20.76 -9.21
N ALA A 142 -4.78 -20.70 -7.87
CA ALA A 142 -6.02 -20.96 -7.14
C ALA A 142 -7.12 -19.94 -7.46
N ARG A 143 -6.76 -18.78 -8.03
CA ARG A 143 -7.70 -17.76 -8.49
C ARG A 143 -7.10 -16.96 -9.65
N ARG A 144 -7.31 -17.40 -10.90
CA ARG A 144 -6.86 -16.63 -12.08
C ARG A 144 -7.49 -15.24 -12.11
N ILE A 145 -6.71 -14.28 -12.60
CA ILE A 145 -7.19 -12.91 -12.80
C ILE A 145 -8.12 -12.88 -14.01
N VAL A 146 -9.27 -12.25 -13.86
CA VAL A 146 -10.22 -12.01 -14.95
C VAL A 146 -9.92 -10.65 -15.59
N VAL A 147 -9.55 -10.65 -16.87
CA VAL A 147 -9.39 -9.45 -17.69
C VAL A 147 -10.66 -9.27 -18.52
N MET A 148 -11.47 -8.30 -18.17
CA MET A 148 -12.78 -8.05 -18.77
C MET A 148 -12.81 -6.75 -19.55
N PHE A 149 -13.20 -6.82 -20.82
CA PHE A 149 -13.50 -5.68 -21.67
C PHE A 149 -15.02 -5.50 -21.75
N SER A 150 -15.53 -4.45 -21.11
CA SER A 150 -16.96 -4.17 -20.97
C SER A 150 -17.30 -2.84 -21.65
N PRO A 151 -17.98 -2.87 -22.82
CA PRO A 151 -18.40 -1.67 -23.54
C PRO A 151 -19.37 -0.77 -22.77
N GLY A 152 -20.12 -1.31 -21.80
CA GLY A 152 -21.08 -0.57 -20.97
C GLY A 152 -20.44 0.29 -19.87
N GLN A 153 -19.15 0.07 -19.56
CA GLN A 153 -18.41 0.89 -18.61
C GLN A 153 -18.11 2.29 -19.19
N PRO A 154 -18.05 3.37 -18.37
CA PRO A 154 -17.64 4.68 -18.86
C PRO A 154 -16.33 4.63 -19.64
N ALA A 155 -16.29 5.32 -20.78
CA ALA A 155 -15.26 5.16 -21.79
C ALA A 155 -13.82 5.26 -21.22
N GLU A 156 -13.58 6.10 -20.21
CA GLU A 156 -12.23 6.38 -19.70
C GLU A 156 -11.71 5.38 -18.66
N ARG A 157 -12.55 4.51 -18.09
CA ARG A 157 -12.13 3.68 -16.95
C ARG A 157 -11.37 2.43 -17.40
N ALA A 158 -10.13 2.31 -16.92
CA ALA A 158 -9.43 1.05 -16.69
C ALA A 158 -9.25 0.92 -15.17
N GLN A 159 -9.59 -0.24 -14.60
CA GLN A 159 -9.52 -0.41 -13.15
C GLN A 159 -9.36 -1.88 -12.74
N THR A 160 -8.43 -2.12 -11.84
CA THR A 160 -8.31 -3.36 -11.07
C THR A 160 -9.15 -3.31 -9.79
N LEU A 161 -10.01 -4.31 -9.60
CA LEU A 161 -10.87 -4.49 -8.43
C LEU A 161 -10.67 -5.91 -7.86
N GLY A 162 -9.58 -6.08 -7.13
CA GLY A 162 -9.07 -7.41 -6.79
C GLY A 162 -8.76 -8.21 -8.06
N ALA A 163 -9.01 -9.51 -8.06
CA ALA A 163 -8.70 -10.40 -9.20
C ALA A 163 -9.55 -10.16 -10.48
N VAL A 164 -10.19 -9.01 -10.64
CA VAL A 164 -10.92 -8.60 -11.85
C VAL A 164 -10.37 -7.26 -12.33
N VAL A 165 -9.77 -7.27 -13.51
CA VAL A 165 -9.32 -6.09 -14.25
C VAL A 165 -10.38 -5.73 -15.29
N ARG A 166 -10.92 -4.51 -15.22
CA ARG A 166 -12.00 -4.05 -16.12
C ARG A 166 -11.53 -2.93 -17.03
N PHE A 167 -11.87 -3.05 -18.31
CA PHE A 167 -11.60 -2.08 -19.36
C PHE A 167 -12.89 -1.60 -20.02
N GLY A 168 -13.13 -0.29 -20.01
CA GLY A 168 -14.25 0.35 -20.71
C GLY A 168 -14.06 0.47 -22.22
N LYS A 169 -15.07 1.02 -22.89
CA LYS A 169 -15.17 1.08 -24.36
C LYS A 169 -13.95 1.68 -25.07
N ARG A 170 -13.30 2.70 -24.52
CA ARG A 170 -12.12 3.36 -25.13
C ARG A 170 -10.93 2.42 -25.31
N TRP A 171 -10.87 1.35 -24.52
CA TRP A 171 -9.75 0.40 -24.51
C TRP A 171 -9.92 -0.77 -25.48
N LEU A 172 -11.07 -0.86 -26.16
CA LEU A 172 -11.32 -1.81 -27.25
C LEU A 172 -10.64 -1.34 -28.55
N VAL A 173 -9.32 -1.19 -28.51
CA VAL A 173 -8.48 -0.72 -29.63
C VAL A 173 -7.73 -1.88 -30.27
N THR A 174 -7.29 -1.67 -31.52
CA THR A 174 -6.43 -2.61 -32.26
C THR A 174 -5.17 -1.87 -32.72
N PRO A 175 -3.95 -2.34 -32.36
CA PRO A 175 -3.67 -3.50 -31.50
C PRO A 175 -4.12 -3.31 -30.04
N PRO A 176 -4.18 -4.38 -29.22
CA PRO A 176 -4.56 -4.28 -27.81
C PRO A 176 -3.76 -3.21 -27.04
N PRO A 177 -4.36 -2.56 -26.02
CA PRO A 177 -3.73 -1.46 -25.29
C PRO A 177 -2.70 -1.97 -24.26
N TRP A 178 -1.56 -2.49 -24.74
CA TRP A 178 -0.55 -3.16 -23.90
C TRP A 178 -0.08 -2.33 -22.69
N THR A 179 0.07 -1.02 -22.87
CA THR A 179 0.49 -0.11 -21.78
C THR A 179 -0.48 -0.11 -20.60
N MET A 180 -1.78 -0.05 -20.87
CA MET A 180 -2.78 -0.11 -19.81
C MET A 180 -3.05 -1.53 -19.33
N LEU A 181 -2.98 -2.53 -20.20
CA LEU A 181 -3.10 -3.93 -19.79
C LEU A 181 -2.05 -4.29 -18.74
N PHE A 182 -0.79 -4.01 -19.01
CA PHE A 182 0.29 -4.31 -18.07
C PHE A 182 0.29 -3.38 -16.85
N HIS A 183 -0.22 -2.14 -16.97
CA HIS A 183 -0.46 -1.29 -15.80
C HIS A 183 -1.46 -1.93 -14.85
N GLU A 184 -2.65 -2.27 -15.34
CA GLU A 184 -3.69 -2.81 -14.47
C GLU A 184 -3.32 -4.19 -13.91
N LEU A 185 -2.64 -5.04 -14.70
CA LEU A 185 -2.05 -6.28 -14.20
C LEU A 185 -1.00 -6.04 -13.11
N GLY A 186 -0.23 -4.95 -13.22
CA GLY A 186 0.76 -4.58 -12.22
C GLY A 186 0.15 -4.27 -10.84
N HIS A 187 -1.12 -3.85 -10.76
CA HIS A 187 -1.82 -3.70 -9.48
C HIS A 187 -2.01 -5.06 -8.76
N GLU A 188 -1.99 -6.17 -9.50
CA GLU A 188 -2.10 -7.54 -8.99
C GLU A 188 -0.71 -8.18 -8.74
N MET A 189 0.40 -7.44 -8.85
CA MET A 189 1.74 -7.98 -8.61
C MET A 189 1.94 -8.53 -7.18
N PHE A 190 1.10 -8.08 -6.23
CA PHE A 190 1.02 -8.57 -4.86
C PHE A 190 -0.40 -9.10 -4.55
N PRO A 191 -0.67 -10.41 -4.69
CA PRO A 191 -1.96 -10.97 -4.33
C PRO A 191 -2.23 -10.82 -2.81
N GLY A 192 -3.39 -10.26 -2.44
CA GLY A 192 -3.83 -10.14 -1.05
C GLY A 192 -3.26 -8.96 -0.27
N SER A 193 -3.09 -9.10 1.06
CA SER A 193 -2.57 -8.07 1.97
C SER A 193 -1.04 -7.90 1.92
N ILE A 194 -0.37 -8.52 0.95
CA ILE A 194 1.09 -8.52 0.79
C ILE A 194 1.56 -7.26 0.06
N ARG A 195 0.64 -6.47 -0.53
CA ARG A 195 0.95 -5.20 -1.18
C ARG A 195 1.61 -4.26 -0.17
N PRO A 196 2.86 -3.83 -0.39
CA PRO A 196 3.41 -2.73 0.38
C PRO A 196 2.58 -1.47 0.09
N ARG A 197 1.67 -1.09 0.98
CA ARG A 197 0.80 0.08 0.85
C ARG A 197 1.57 1.35 1.16
N PHE A 198 2.50 1.66 0.28
CA PHE A 198 3.07 2.99 0.21
C PHE A 198 2.10 3.86 -0.56
N GLU A 199 1.19 4.55 0.15
CA GLU A 199 0.09 5.36 -0.44
C GLU A 199 0.58 6.32 -1.54
N THR A 200 1.79 6.86 -1.40
CA THR A 200 2.45 7.74 -2.39
C THR A 200 2.76 7.04 -3.73
N PHE A 201 2.89 5.71 -3.73
CA PHE A 201 3.35 4.91 -4.87
C PHE A 201 2.33 3.89 -5.36
N ASN A 202 1.07 3.97 -4.92
CA ASN A 202 0.04 3.02 -5.35
C ASN A 202 -0.03 2.89 -6.89
N GLU A 203 0.16 3.97 -7.63
CA GLU A 203 0.22 3.98 -9.10
C GLU A 203 1.64 3.83 -9.68
N ALA A 204 2.68 3.84 -8.85
CA ALA A 204 4.07 3.66 -9.28
C ALA A 204 4.49 2.18 -9.27
N TRP A 205 3.98 1.36 -8.36
CA TRP A 205 4.27 -0.08 -8.35
C TRP A 205 3.88 -0.81 -9.64
N PRO A 206 2.68 -0.57 -10.21
CA PRO A 206 2.31 -1.22 -11.46
C PRO A 206 3.20 -0.83 -12.63
N HIS A 207 3.76 0.38 -12.61
CA HIS A 207 4.74 0.82 -13.58
C HIS A 207 6.02 -0.02 -13.53
N ILE A 208 6.57 -0.28 -12.34
CA ILE A 208 7.74 -1.16 -12.18
C ILE A 208 7.44 -2.57 -12.74
N GLY A 209 6.27 -3.12 -12.41
CA GLY A 209 5.82 -4.40 -12.97
C GLY A 209 5.77 -4.38 -14.50
N ARG A 210 5.21 -3.31 -15.08
CA ARG A 210 5.15 -3.11 -16.54
C ARG A 210 6.53 -2.99 -17.19
N GLN A 211 7.47 -2.26 -16.61
CA GLN A 211 8.86 -2.16 -17.11
C GLN A 211 9.54 -3.52 -17.12
N TYR A 212 9.35 -4.32 -16.06
CA TYR A 212 9.85 -5.68 -16.00
C TYR A 212 9.28 -6.57 -17.11
N ILE A 213 7.96 -6.48 -17.35
CA ILE A 213 7.28 -7.21 -18.42
C ILE A 213 7.85 -6.78 -19.78
N TYR A 214 7.97 -5.49 -20.06
CA TYR A 214 8.46 -5.01 -21.35
C TYR A 214 9.85 -5.52 -21.67
N GLN A 215 10.77 -5.47 -20.71
CA GLN A 215 12.14 -5.97 -20.91
C GLN A 215 12.17 -7.46 -21.25
N HIS A 216 11.35 -8.26 -20.58
CA HIS A 216 11.35 -9.72 -20.74
C HIS A 216 10.46 -10.23 -21.87
N LEU A 217 9.54 -9.41 -22.38
CA LEU A 217 8.78 -9.69 -23.61
C LEU A 217 9.40 -9.04 -24.86
N GLY A 218 10.58 -8.44 -24.75
CA GLY A 218 11.30 -7.85 -25.90
C GLY A 218 10.67 -6.56 -26.43
N MET A 219 9.96 -5.81 -25.58
CA MET A 219 9.24 -4.59 -25.94
C MET A 219 10.06 -3.33 -25.61
N ALA A 220 11.20 -3.15 -26.30
CA ALA A 220 12.16 -2.07 -26.00
C ALA A 220 11.60 -0.66 -26.24
N ALA A 221 10.83 -0.44 -27.31
CA ALA A 221 10.27 0.88 -27.63
C ALA A 221 9.34 1.44 -26.51
N PRO A 222 8.32 0.69 -26.03
CA PRO A 222 7.49 1.17 -24.92
C PRO A 222 8.24 1.20 -23.59
N PHE A 223 9.25 0.34 -23.38
CA PHE A 223 10.14 0.42 -22.21
C PHE A 223 10.82 1.80 -22.12
N GLU A 224 11.50 2.23 -23.18
CA GLU A 224 12.21 3.52 -23.20
C GLU A 224 11.26 4.73 -23.18
N HIS A 225 10.14 4.65 -23.91
CA HIS A 225 9.15 5.71 -23.95
C HIS A 225 8.61 6.06 -22.56
N ASP A 226 8.15 5.04 -21.82
CA ASP A 226 7.63 5.18 -20.47
C ASP A 226 8.64 5.84 -19.54
N ARG A 227 9.88 5.34 -19.51
CA ARG A 227 10.95 5.90 -18.67
C ARG A 227 11.23 7.37 -18.99
N GLY A 228 11.17 7.74 -20.27
CA GLY A 228 11.28 9.14 -20.70
C GLY A 228 10.18 10.00 -20.08
N VAL A 229 8.91 9.60 -20.27
CA VAL A 229 7.74 10.32 -19.74
C VAL A 229 7.81 10.51 -18.23
N PHE A 230 8.19 9.48 -17.48
CA PHE A 230 8.22 9.54 -16.01
C PHE A 230 9.41 10.35 -15.48
N ARG A 231 10.58 10.23 -16.13
CA ARG A 231 11.74 11.07 -15.81
C ARG A 231 11.42 12.55 -16.01
N ASP A 232 10.78 12.89 -17.13
CA ASP A 232 10.38 14.27 -17.44
C ASP A 232 9.34 14.77 -16.45
N ALA A 233 8.37 13.94 -16.06
CA ALA A 233 7.38 14.30 -15.04
C ALA A 233 8.04 14.57 -13.68
N LEU A 234 8.95 13.69 -13.23
CA LEU A 234 9.69 13.88 -11.98
C LEU A 234 10.48 15.20 -12.02
N GLU A 235 11.21 15.46 -13.09
CA GLU A 235 12.03 16.65 -13.23
C GLU A 235 11.17 17.93 -13.24
N MET A 236 10.17 17.97 -14.12
CA MET A 236 9.38 19.18 -14.38
C MET A 236 8.38 19.50 -13.28
N GLN A 237 7.77 18.48 -12.67
CA GLN A 237 6.62 18.65 -11.78
C GLN A 237 6.98 18.51 -10.30
N TYR A 238 8.14 17.93 -9.97
CA TYR A 238 8.54 17.69 -8.58
C TYR A 238 9.86 18.36 -8.21
N LEU A 239 10.93 18.07 -8.95
CA LEU A 239 12.27 18.57 -8.63
C LEU A 239 12.40 20.08 -8.89
N ARG A 240 11.97 20.56 -10.06
CA ARG A 240 12.01 22.00 -10.38
C ARG A 240 11.18 22.87 -9.43
N PRO A 241 9.93 22.50 -9.07
CA PRO A 241 9.16 23.27 -8.10
C PRO A 241 9.60 23.06 -6.64
N LYS A 242 10.55 22.14 -6.39
CA LYS A 242 11.06 21.79 -5.04
C LYS A 242 9.96 21.34 -4.09
N LEU A 243 9.10 20.45 -4.57
CA LEU A 243 8.01 19.90 -3.78
C LEU A 243 8.54 18.99 -2.66
N THR A 244 7.74 18.82 -1.60
CA THR A 244 8.05 17.92 -0.48
C THR A 244 7.58 16.50 -0.75
N LEU A 245 8.07 15.51 0.02
CA LEU A 245 7.74 14.10 -0.20
C LEU A 245 6.22 13.79 -0.14
N ASP A 246 5.46 14.49 0.69
CA ASP A 246 3.99 14.38 0.74
C ASP A 246 3.30 14.92 -0.52
N GLN A 247 4.01 15.70 -1.32
CA GLN A 247 3.59 16.21 -2.62
C GLN A 247 4.21 15.42 -3.78
N LEU A 248 4.87 14.28 -3.50
CA LEU A 248 5.29 13.33 -4.53
C LEU A 248 4.01 12.73 -5.12
N GLY A 249 3.47 13.44 -6.11
CA GLY A 249 2.11 13.27 -6.62
C GLY A 249 1.89 11.94 -7.34
N PRO A 250 0.62 11.63 -7.66
CA PRO A 250 0.25 10.33 -8.18
C PRO A 250 0.72 10.08 -9.62
N TYR A 251 0.80 8.79 -9.94
CA TYR A 251 1.15 8.19 -11.23
C TYR A 251 2.54 8.57 -11.75
N ASN A 252 2.68 9.63 -12.57
CA ASN A 252 3.90 9.85 -13.34
C ASN A 252 5.10 10.29 -12.47
N ILE A 253 4.86 11.16 -11.49
CA ILE A 253 5.92 11.67 -10.61
C ILE A 253 6.45 10.54 -9.72
N GLY A 254 5.54 9.80 -9.08
CA GLY A 254 5.88 8.64 -8.26
C GLY A 254 6.61 7.56 -9.06
N ALA A 255 6.15 7.25 -10.28
CA ALA A 255 6.83 6.34 -11.20
C ALA A 255 8.26 6.80 -11.51
N GLY A 256 8.46 8.08 -11.85
CA GLY A 256 9.77 8.63 -12.15
C GLY A 256 10.71 8.61 -10.94
N ALA A 257 10.19 8.87 -9.74
CA ALA A 257 10.96 8.80 -8.50
C ALA A 257 11.46 7.39 -8.20
N ILE A 258 10.58 6.39 -8.26
CA ILE A 258 10.96 5.00 -7.99
C ILE A 258 11.90 4.46 -9.06
N ASP A 259 11.67 4.81 -10.33
CA ASP A 259 12.57 4.48 -11.44
C ASP A 259 13.96 5.05 -11.21
N ARG A 260 14.06 6.33 -10.84
CA ARG A 260 15.34 6.98 -10.57
C ARG A 260 16.08 6.29 -9.43
N ILE A 261 15.38 5.88 -8.36
CA ILE A 261 15.97 5.12 -7.25
C ILE A 261 16.45 3.75 -7.74
N PHE A 262 15.60 2.99 -8.44
CA PHE A 262 15.91 1.63 -8.86
C PHE A 262 17.00 1.59 -9.93
N GLU A 263 17.04 2.56 -10.84
CA GLU A 263 18.05 2.69 -11.89
C GLU A 263 19.47 2.71 -11.30
N THR A 264 19.66 3.38 -10.15
CA THR A 264 20.98 3.44 -9.48
C THR A 264 21.54 2.07 -9.09
N ALA A 265 20.68 1.08 -8.87
CA ALA A 265 21.06 -0.27 -8.47
C ALA A 265 20.98 -1.28 -9.63
N THR A 266 20.18 -0.99 -10.66
CA THR A 266 19.83 -1.94 -11.72
C THR A 266 20.57 -1.70 -13.03
N LEU A 267 20.89 -0.46 -13.40
CA LEU A 267 21.51 -0.17 -14.69
C LEU A 267 23.02 -0.38 -14.67
N ARG A 268 23.52 -1.29 -15.51
CA ARG A 268 24.96 -1.54 -15.72
C ARG A 268 25.27 -1.69 -17.20
N ALA A 269 26.16 -0.84 -17.71
CA ALA A 269 26.58 -0.87 -19.12
C ALA A 269 25.40 -0.92 -20.13
N GLY A 270 24.32 -0.17 -19.85
CA GLY A 270 23.13 -0.12 -20.72
C GLY A 270 22.15 -1.29 -20.53
N VAL A 271 22.39 -2.20 -19.58
CA VAL A 271 21.53 -3.35 -19.29
C VAL A 271 20.96 -3.24 -17.88
N TYR A 272 19.66 -3.46 -17.72
CA TYR A 272 18.99 -3.50 -16.43
C TYR A 272 19.04 -4.90 -15.81
N ASP A 273 19.77 -5.03 -14.70
CA ASP A 273 19.76 -6.18 -13.79
C ASP A 273 18.72 -5.94 -12.69
N TRP A 274 17.61 -6.68 -12.74
CA TRP A 274 16.51 -6.57 -11.79
C TRP A 274 16.73 -7.36 -10.49
N SER A 275 17.83 -8.10 -10.36
CA SER A 275 18.11 -8.93 -9.18
C SER A 275 18.02 -8.16 -7.84
N PRO A 276 18.52 -6.91 -7.72
CA PRO A 276 18.35 -6.10 -6.51
C PRO A 276 16.88 -5.80 -6.18
N VAL A 277 16.09 -5.42 -7.18
CA VAL A 277 14.65 -5.11 -7.02
C VAL A 277 13.87 -6.35 -6.62
N LYS A 278 14.18 -7.51 -7.22
CA LYS A 278 13.60 -8.81 -6.84
C LYS A 278 13.85 -9.15 -5.36
N ARG A 279 15.08 -8.93 -4.88
CA ARG A 279 15.42 -9.13 -3.45
C ARG A 279 14.62 -8.18 -2.56
N LEU A 280 14.53 -6.91 -2.95
CA LEU A 280 13.76 -5.90 -2.23
C LEU A 280 12.30 -6.28 -2.10
N PHE A 281 11.63 -6.67 -3.19
CA PHE A 281 10.21 -7.04 -3.13
C PHE A 281 9.97 -8.30 -2.32
N ARG A 282 10.84 -9.31 -2.41
CA ARG A 282 10.74 -10.52 -1.59
C ARG A 282 10.91 -10.21 -0.10
N ALA A 283 11.86 -9.34 0.24
CA ALA A 283 12.05 -8.89 1.62
C ALA A 283 10.84 -8.09 2.12
N ALA A 284 10.29 -7.20 1.29
CA ALA A 284 9.08 -6.45 1.62
C ALA A 284 7.86 -7.37 1.84
N ALA A 285 7.67 -8.36 0.97
CA ALA A 285 6.58 -9.33 1.06
C ALA A 285 6.66 -10.23 2.30
N ALA A 286 7.86 -10.42 2.87
CA ALA A 286 8.06 -11.19 4.08
C ALA A 286 7.72 -10.42 5.37
N ILE A 287 7.41 -9.12 5.30
CA ILE A 287 7.05 -8.30 6.47
C ILE A 287 5.58 -8.59 6.82
N PRO A 288 5.29 -9.24 7.96
CA PRO A 288 4.00 -9.91 8.20
C PRO A 288 2.86 -8.97 8.66
N SER A 289 3.15 -7.71 8.96
CA SER A 289 2.11 -6.73 9.30
C SER A 289 2.54 -5.31 8.95
N GLU A 290 1.69 -4.63 8.20
CA GLU A 290 1.82 -3.19 7.98
C GLU A 290 1.36 -2.43 9.21
N THR A 291 1.84 -1.20 9.34
CA THR A 291 1.42 -0.28 10.39
C THR A 291 0.52 0.80 9.82
N GLY A 292 -0.39 1.34 10.63
CA GLY A 292 -1.21 2.51 10.25
C GLY A 292 -0.42 3.81 10.05
N SER A 293 0.90 3.82 10.29
CA SER A 293 1.73 5.02 10.14
C SER A 293 2.31 5.17 8.74
N PHE A 294 1.96 6.29 8.10
CA PHE A 294 2.50 6.70 6.81
C PHE A 294 4.03 6.87 6.87
N HIS A 295 4.56 7.57 7.88
CA HIS A 295 6.00 7.79 8.02
C HIS A 295 6.78 6.51 8.31
N HIS A 296 6.23 5.60 9.11
CA HIS A 296 6.90 4.33 9.35
C HIS A 296 7.04 3.53 8.06
N ARG A 297 6.00 3.51 7.22
CA ARG A 297 6.09 2.88 5.89
C ARG A 297 7.19 3.54 5.05
N GLN A 298 7.31 4.87 5.04
CA GLN A 298 8.42 5.54 4.34
C GLN A 298 9.81 5.14 4.88
N GLU A 299 9.97 5.01 6.21
CA GLU A 299 11.22 4.55 6.82
C GLU A 299 11.53 3.09 6.49
N VAL A 300 10.52 2.22 6.45
CA VAL A 300 10.67 0.82 6.02
C VAL A 300 11.10 0.73 4.56
N LEU A 301 10.51 1.53 3.67
CA LEU A 301 10.94 1.58 2.26
C LEU A 301 12.38 2.08 2.13
N ALA A 302 12.74 3.17 2.83
CA ALA A 302 14.10 3.67 2.83
C ALA A 302 15.10 2.65 3.38
N TRP A 303 14.72 1.88 4.41
CA TRP A 303 15.52 0.79 4.94
C TRP A 303 15.69 -0.33 3.91
N LEU A 304 14.60 -0.78 3.25
CA LEU A 304 14.65 -1.79 2.20
C LEU A 304 15.54 -1.36 1.02
N ILE A 305 15.45 -0.09 0.60
CA ILE A 305 16.33 0.50 -0.42
C ILE A 305 17.79 0.41 0.05
N SER A 306 18.07 0.83 1.28
CA SER A 306 19.41 0.79 1.84
C SER A 306 20.00 -0.63 1.89
N GLU A 307 19.21 -1.62 2.31
CA GLU A 307 19.68 -3.01 2.49
C GLU A 307 19.78 -3.77 1.17
N HIS A 308 18.88 -3.54 0.20
CA HIS A 308 18.79 -4.36 -1.00
C HIS A 308 19.25 -3.69 -2.29
N LEU A 309 19.23 -2.35 -2.35
CA LEU A 309 19.68 -1.56 -3.50
C LEU A 309 21.01 -0.84 -3.24
N GLY A 310 21.36 -0.59 -1.97
CA GLY A 310 22.65 -0.07 -1.54
C GLY A 310 22.69 1.45 -1.32
N GLY A 311 23.86 1.95 -0.88
CA GLY A 311 24.02 3.34 -0.40
C GLY A 311 23.66 4.42 -1.43
N LYS A 312 24.06 4.26 -2.70
CA LYS A 312 23.73 5.23 -3.77
C LYS A 312 22.23 5.35 -4.03
N ALA A 313 21.50 4.24 -3.91
CA ALA A 313 20.06 4.24 -4.04
C ALA A 313 19.40 4.95 -2.85
N LEU A 314 19.94 4.75 -1.64
CA LEU A 314 19.50 5.49 -0.45
C LEU A 314 19.75 6.99 -0.59
N GLU A 315 20.96 7.41 -1.00
CA GLU A 315 21.29 8.82 -1.25
C GLU A 315 20.32 9.46 -2.27
N THR A 316 19.96 8.71 -3.31
CA THR A 316 18.98 9.14 -4.31
C THR A 316 17.58 9.28 -3.71
N ALA A 317 17.16 8.33 -2.87
CA ALA A 317 15.90 8.44 -2.14
C ALA A 317 15.90 9.63 -1.17
N GLU A 318 16.99 9.87 -0.45
CA GLU A 318 17.11 11.01 0.47
C GLU A 318 17.05 12.35 -0.28
N ALA A 319 17.66 12.44 -1.46
CA ALA A 319 17.54 13.60 -2.35
C ALA A 319 16.10 13.84 -2.84
N LEU A 320 15.27 12.79 -2.87
CA LEU A 320 13.83 12.84 -3.17
C LEU A 320 12.97 13.06 -1.92
N GLY A 321 13.58 13.36 -0.76
CA GLY A 321 12.87 13.70 0.47
C GLY A 321 12.56 12.53 1.40
N PHE A 322 12.97 11.30 1.07
CA PHE A 322 12.95 10.20 2.03
C PHE A 322 13.89 10.52 3.20
N SER A 323 13.58 10.02 4.39
CA SER A 323 14.46 10.23 5.54
C SER A 323 14.56 8.95 6.35
N LEU A 324 15.78 8.46 6.49
CA LEU A 324 16.13 7.35 7.37
C LEU A 324 17.34 7.76 8.20
N LEU A 325 17.08 8.32 9.38
CA LEU A 325 18.16 8.68 10.30
C LEU A 325 19.05 7.46 10.62
N PRO A 326 20.37 7.64 10.81
CA PRO A 326 21.23 6.55 11.26
C PRO A 326 20.73 5.89 12.56
N SER A 327 20.23 6.70 13.50
CA SER A 327 19.60 6.22 14.74
C SER A 327 18.34 5.39 14.50
N ARG A 328 17.58 5.69 13.44
CA ARG A 328 16.36 4.97 13.06
C ARG A 328 16.65 3.69 12.27
N ARG A 329 17.67 3.67 11.41
CA ARG A 329 18.00 2.51 10.55
C ARG A 329 18.09 1.20 11.35
N ALA A 330 18.84 1.22 12.47
CA ALA A 330 18.98 0.03 13.31
C ALA A 330 17.69 -0.35 14.05
N VAL A 331 16.87 0.64 14.42
CA VAL A 331 15.57 0.39 15.08
C VAL A 331 14.57 -0.22 14.10
N ILE A 332 14.51 0.29 12.86
CA ILE A 332 13.67 -0.24 11.80
C ILE A 332 14.06 -1.68 11.45
N GLY A 333 15.34 -1.95 11.21
CA GLY A 333 15.81 -3.30 10.90
C GLY A 333 15.46 -4.31 12.00
N ARG A 334 15.78 -4.00 13.26
CA ARG A 334 15.39 -4.85 14.40
C ARG A 334 13.88 -5.00 14.53
N GLY A 335 13.14 -3.93 14.23
CA GLY A 335 11.68 -3.94 14.22
C GLY A 335 11.15 -4.95 13.21
N ILE A 336 11.62 -4.90 11.97
CA ILE A 336 11.23 -5.81 10.89
C ILE A 336 11.59 -7.26 11.24
N GLU A 337 12.82 -7.51 11.68
CA GLU A 337 13.33 -8.87 11.93
C GLU A 337 12.69 -9.54 13.15
N ARG A 338 12.33 -8.76 14.18
CA ARG A 338 11.94 -9.31 15.49
C ARG A 338 10.59 -8.83 15.99
N ALA A 339 10.28 -7.54 15.87
CA ALA A 339 9.04 -6.98 16.37
C ALA A 339 7.85 -7.31 15.45
N ALA A 340 7.99 -7.21 14.14
CA ALA A 340 6.90 -7.45 13.20
C ALA A 340 6.37 -8.91 13.26
N PRO A 341 7.22 -9.96 13.28
CA PRO A 341 6.75 -11.35 13.43
C PRO A 341 6.10 -11.60 14.80
N LEU A 342 6.65 -11.02 15.87
CA LEU A 342 6.08 -11.09 17.21
C LEU A 342 4.70 -10.41 17.27
N HIS A 343 4.55 -9.27 16.62
CA HIS A 343 3.30 -8.54 16.50
C HIS A 343 2.25 -9.33 15.71
N ALA A 344 2.60 -9.85 14.54
CA ALA A 344 1.70 -10.69 13.75
C ALA A 344 1.21 -11.91 14.55
N ARG A 345 2.11 -12.57 15.29
CA ARG A 345 1.76 -13.66 16.21
C ARG A 345 0.81 -13.20 17.31
N ALA A 346 1.07 -12.05 17.93
CA ALA A 346 0.23 -11.50 18.98
C ALA A 346 -1.19 -11.21 18.47
N MET A 347 -1.31 -10.57 17.30
CA MET A 347 -2.59 -10.23 16.69
C MET A 347 -3.39 -11.48 16.29
N ALA A 348 -2.72 -12.50 15.74
CA ALA A 348 -3.35 -13.78 15.45
C ALA A 348 -3.87 -14.48 16.73
N ALA A 349 -3.09 -14.46 17.81
CA ALA A 349 -3.49 -15.04 19.09
C ALA A 349 -4.66 -14.30 19.74
N LEU A 350 -4.72 -12.96 19.60
CA LEU A 350 -5.83 -12.14 20.08
C LEU A 350 -7.14 -12.40 19.33
N GLY A 351 -7.08 -12.68 18.03
CA GLY A 351 -8.26 -13.06 17.24
C GLY A 351 -8.71 -14.51 17.42
N GLY A 352 -7.90 -15.34 18.10
CA GLY A 352 -8.17 -16.76 18.36
C GLY A 352 -8.51 -17.07 19.81
N SER A 353 -8.33 -18.33 20.20
CA SER A 353 -8.60 -18.81 21.56
C SER A 353 -7.51 -18.47 22.58
N ASP A 354 -6.30 -18.08 22.15
CA ASP A 354 -5.15 -17.82 23.01
C ASP A 354 -4.88 -16.31 23.22
N SER A 355 -5.92 -15.57 23.55
CA SER A 355 -5.81 -14.12 23.75
C SER A 355 -4.87 -13.75 24.91
N ALA A 356 -4.67 -14.65 25.88
CA ALA A 356 -3.74 -14.45 26.99
C ALA A 356 -2.29 -14.43 26.52
N ARG A 357 -1.88 -15.39 25.68
CA ARG A 357 -0.56 -15.37 25.08
C ARG A 357 -0.36 -14.16 24.18
N GLY A 358 -1.37 -13.79 23.40
CA GLY A 358 -1.34 -12.58 22.58
C GLY A 358 -0.97 -11.34 23.41
N ARG A 359 -1.60 -11.15 24.57
CA ARG A 359 -1.29 -10.02 25.48
C ARG A 359 0.13 -10.07 26.04
N VAL A 360 0.68 -11.26 26.34
CA VAL A 360 2.07 -11.41 26.78
C VAL A 360 3.05 -10.99 25.67
N ASP A 361 2.75 -11.37 24.44
CA ASP A 361 3.55 -10.96 23.28
C ASP A 361 3.48 -9.45 23.05
N LEU A 362 2.30 -8.83 23.21
CA LEU A 362 2.17 -7.36 23.18
C LEU A 362 2.99 -6.67 24.28
N GLN A 363 2.97 -7.17 25.51
CA GLN A 363 3.81 -6.63 26.60
C GLN A 363 5.31 -6.79 26.30
N THR A 364 5.68 -7.89 25.65
CA THR A 364 7.06 -8.13 25.20
C THR A 364 7.45 -7.12 24.12
N LEU A 365 6.57 -6.79 23.19
CA LEU A 365 6.81 -5.77 22.16
C LEU A 365 7.10 -4.40 22.79
N VAL A 366 6.20 -3.95 23.66
CA VAL A 366 6.33 -2.65 24.35
C VAL A 366 7.64 -2.57 25.14
N SER A 367 8.04 -3.64 25.83
CA SER A 367 9.24 -3.63 26.67
C SER A 367 10.56 -3.81 25.91
N LYS A 368 10.60 -4.65 24.87
CA LYS A 368 11.84 -5.00 24.15
C LYS A 368 12.09 -4.15 22.91
N PHE A 369 11.04 -3.59 22.31
CA PHE A 369 11.12 -2.82 21.08
C PHE A 369 10.41 -1.45 21.18
N PRO A 370 10.58 -0.67 22.26
CA PRO A 370 9.77 0.52 22.50
C PRO A 370 9.83 1.61 21.41
N GLY A 371 10.92 1.68 20.63
CA GLY A 371 11.05 2.59 19.48
C GLY A 371 10.43 2.11 18.17
N SER A 372 9.80 0.94 18.19
CA SER A 372 9.14 0.32 17.04
C SER A 372 7.68 0.76 16.92
N MET A 373 7.19 0.93 15.69
CA MET A 373 5.77 1.19 15.44
C MET A 373 4.88 0.00 15.84
N TRP A 374 5.38 -1.23 15.73
CA TRP A 374 4.65 -2.42 16.23
C TRP A 374 4.51 -2.42 17.75
N ALA A 375 5.42 -1.79 18.49
CA ALA A 375 5.28 -1.61 19.94
C ALA A 375 4.27 -0.52 20.28
N ALA A 376 4.17 0.52 19.46
CA ALA A 376 3.14 1.55 19.60
C ALA A 376 1.73 0.98 19.38
N ASP A 377 1.54 0.19 18.32
CA ASP A 377 0.26 -0.52 18.11
C ASP A 377 -0.04 -1.46 19.28
N ALA A 378 0.96 -2.27 19.70
CA ALA A 378 0.80 -3.16 20.85
C ALA A 378 0.36 -2.42 22.13
N ALA A 379 0.88 -1.23 22.38
CA ALA A 379 0.46 -0.40 23.50
C ALA A 379 -1.01 0.05 23.39
N ILE A 380 -1.48 0.40 22.18
CA ILE A 380 -2.89 0.74 21.92
C ILE A 380 -3.79 -0.49 22.14
N GLN A 381 -3.41 -1.66 21.62
CA GLN A 381 -4.18 -2.90 21.82
C GLN A 381 -4.29 -3.27 23.30
N LEU A 382 -3.19 -3.13 24.06
CA LEU A 382 -3.20 -3.32 25.52
C LEU A 382 -4.07 -2.28 26.23
N ALA A 383 -4.05 -1.03 25.77
CA ALA A 383 -4.85 0.04 26.34
C ALA A 383 -6.35 -0.21 26.13
N ALA A 384 -6.75 -0.54 24.90
CA ALA A 384 -8.12 -0.94 24.56
C ALA A 384 -8.59 -2.11 25.42
N HIS A 385 -7.76 -3.15 25.60
CA HIS A 385 -8.08 -4.28 26.48
C HIS A 385 -8.27 -3.86 27.95
N HIS A 386 -7.40 -2.99 28.48
CA HIS A 386 -7.56 -2.51 29.85
C HIS A 386 -8.77 -1.59 30.01
N HIS A 387 -9.10 -0.82 28.98
CA HIS A 387 -10.29 0.02 28.95
C HIS A 387 -11.57 -0.82 29.01
N THR A 388 -11.69 -1.90 28.22
CA THR A 388 -12.86 -2.81 28.29
C THR A 388 -13.00 -3.53 29.64
N GLN A 389 -11.90 -3.66 30.38
CA GLN A 389 -11.89 -4.19 31.75
C GLN A 389 -12.17 -3.14 32.83
N ALA A 390 -12.53 -1.90 32.45
CA ALA A 390 -12.68 -0.77 33.37
C ALA A 390 -11.42 -0.53 34.26
N ARG A 391 -10.23 -0.68 33.68
CA ARG A 391 -8.93 -0.44 34.34
C ARG A 391 -8.24 0.78 33.73
N PRO A 392 -8.76 2.00 33.95
CA PRO A 392 -8.29 3.22 33.28
C PRO A 392 -6.81 3.51 33.54
N GLU A 393 -6.32 3.29 34.76
CA GLU A 393 -4.90 3.51 35.09
C GLU A 393 -3.95 2.63 34.28
N LYS A 394 -4.33 1.38 34.03
CA LYS A 394 -3.52 0.48 33.19
C LYS A 394 -3.61 0.86 31.72
N ALA A 395 -4.78 1.29 31.26
CA ALA A 395 -4.98 1.73 29.88
C ALA A 395 -4.15 2.99 29.57
N ARG A 396 -4.25 4.00 30.45
CA ARG A 396 -3.37 5.18 30.48
C ARG A 396 -1.91 4.75 30.50
N THR A 397 -1.57 3.78 31.36
CA THR A 397 -0.19 3.33 31.50
C THR A 397 0.41 2.83 30.19
N SER A 398 -0.34 1.98 29.48
CA SER A 398 0.03 1.44 28.18
C SER A 398 0.26 2.54 27.14
N LEU A 399 -0.68 3.49 26.96
CA LEU A 399 -0.55 4.55 25.97
C LEU A 399 0.67 5.46 26.24
N GLU A 400 0.80 5.96 27.46
CA GLU A 400 1.94 6.79 27.85
C GLU A 400 3.29 6.03 27.74
N SER A 401 3.30 4.70 27.88
CA SER A 401 4.51 3.89 27.63
C SER A 401 4.95 3.88 26.17
N ALA A 402 4.05 4.19 25.23
CA ALA A 402 4.37 4.44 23.83
C ALA A 402 4.58 5.94 23.52
N GLY A 403 4.55 6.80 24.54
CA GLY A 403 4.80 8.23 24.44
C GLY A 403 3.57 9.09 24.15
N PHE A 404 2.34 8.57 24.23
CA PHE A 404 1.13 9.36 24.01
C PHE A 404 0.97 10.49 25.03
N LEU A 405 0.54 11.65 24.54
CA LEU A 405 0.04 12.75 25.35
C LEU A 405 -1.48 12.61 25.47
N LEU A 406 -1.97 12.43 26.69
CA LEU A 406 -3.37 12.13 26.95
C LEU A 406 -4.14 13.29 27.55
N ASP A 407 -3.47 14.19 28.27
CA ASP A 407 -4.11 15.31 28.95
C ASP A 407 -3.93 16.59 28.15
N TRP A 408 -5.05 17.19 27.77
CA TRP A 408 -5.12 18.35 26.92
C TRP A 408 -6.04 19.40 27.52
N HIS A 409 -5.84 20.64 27.10
CA HIS A 409 -6.88 21.65 27.13
C HIS A 409 -7.32 21.91 25.70
N VAL A 410 -8.61 22.16 25.49
CA VAL A 410 -9.16 22.42 24.18
C VAL A 410 -9.88 23.75 24.16
N VAL A 411 -9.76 24.50 23.06
CA VAL A 411 -10.51 25.73 22.80
C VAL A 411 -10.93 25.79 21.33
N GLY A 412 -12.14 26.28 21.09
CA GLY A 412 -12.77 26.31 19.79
C GLY A 412 -14.28 26.07 19.93
N PRO A 413 -15.01 25.98 18.82
CA PRO A 413 -14.51 26.06 17.44
C PRO A 413 -14.24 27.50 16.98
N PHE A 414 -13.33 27.66 16.02
CA PHE A 414 -13.09 28.89 15.24
C PHE A 414 -13.42 28.65 13.75
N ASP A 415 -13.59 29.72 12.98
CA ASP A 415 -14.02 29.64 11.58
C ASP A 415 -12.99 28.93 10.68
N ASN A 416 -13.43 27.99 9.84
CA ASN A 416 -12.63 27.39 8.78
C ASN A 416 -13.37 27.37 7.44
N ARG A 417 -14.36 28.24 7.25
CA ARG A 417 -15.03 28.39 5.95
C ARG A 417 -13.99 28.62 4.85
N ASN A 418 -14.21 27.99 3.71
CA ASN A 418 -13.32 28.02 2.53
C ASN A 418 -11.88 27.54 2.80
N ARG A 419 -11.64 26.72 3.83
CA ARG A 419 -10.30 26.20 4.21
C ARG A 419 -9.29 27.29 4.57
N GLY A 420 -9.76 28.43 5.04
CA GLY A 420 -8.89 29.53 5.46
C GLY A 420 -8.40 29.41 6.91
N GLY A 421 -9.09 28.62 7.73
CA GLY A 421 -8.95 28.61 9.19
C GLY A 421 -7.59 28.09 9.65
N LEU A 422 -7.02 27.09 9.00
CA LEU A 422 -5.69 26.57 9.38
C LEU A 422 -4.59 27.62 9.18
N ARG A 423 -4.63 28.37 8.06
CA ARG A 423 -3.66 29.43 7.73
C ARG A 423 -3.88 30.72 8.51
N ARG A 424 -5.14 31.05 8.82
CA ARG A 424 -5.52 32.27 9.54
C ARG A 424 -5.10 32.21 11.00
N PRO A 425 -4.33 33.18 11.53
CA PRO A 425 -3.99 33.20 12.95
C PRO A 425 -5.23 33.47 13.80
N TYR A 426 -5.39 32.73 14.90
CA TYR A 426 -6.37 33.03 15.96
C TYR A 426 -5.67 33.33 17.28
N GLY A 427 -6.43 33.87 18.25
CA GLY A 427 -5.91 34.28 19.56
C GLY A 427 -5.04 33.23 20.27
N PRO A 428 -5.40 31.93 20.29
CA PRO A 428 -4.57 30.89 20.90
C PRO A 428 -3.12 30.78 20.39
N GLU A 429 -2.84 31.25 19.17
CA GLU A 429 -1.46 31.26 18.61
C GLU A 429 -0.58 32.36 19.23
N GLN A 430 -1.21 33.40 19.81
CA GLN A 430 -0.54 34.59 20.35
C GLN A 430 -0.51 34.55 21.88
N ASP A 431 -1.64 34.20 22.49
CA ASP A 431 -1.77 33.96 23.92
C ASP A 431 -2.45 32.61 24.13
N ALA A 432 -1.77 31.68 24.79
CA ALA A 432 -2.28 30.36 25.09
C ALA A 432 -2.53 30.15 26.60
N GLN A 433 -2.67 31.23 27.38
CA GLN A 433 -3.08 31.13 28.78
C GLN A 433 -4.49 30.55 28.90
N LEU A 434 -4.69 29.69 29.91
CA LEU A 434 -5.94 28.95 30.10
C LEU A 434 -7.13 29.84 30.47
N GLU A 435 -6.89 30.96 31.13
CA GLU A 435 -7.95 31.88 31.59
C GLU A 435 -8.47 32.81 30.47
N THR A 436 -7.73 32.92 29.36
CA THR A 436 -8.05 33.83 28.27
C THR A 436 -9.26 33.31 27.47
N GLY A 437 -10.19 34.21 27.16
CA GLY A 437 -11.33 33.96 26.27
C GLY A 437 -11.12 34.56 24.88
N TYR A 438 -11.68 33.91 23.85
CA TYR A 438 -11.51 34.30 22.45
C TYR A 438 -12.86 34.40 21.74
N ALA A 439 -12.93 35.20 20.68
CA ALA A 439 -14.04 35.15 19.73
C ALA A 439 -13.94 33.84 18.92
N GLY A 440 -14.86 32.90 19.15
CA GLY A 440 -15.00 31.67 18.38
C GLY A 440 -15.86 31.86 17.13
N ALA A 441 -16.21 30.76 16.47
CA ALA A 441 -16.97 30.76 15.21
C ALA A 441 -18.40 31.33 15.37
N ILE A 442 -19.06 31.04 16.49
CA ILE A 442 -20.44 31.47 16.79
C ILE A 442 -20.52 32.29 18.08
N ALA A 443 -19.71 31.95 19.09
CA ALA A 443 -19.73 32.58 20.40
C ALA A 443 -18.31 32.70 20.98
N GLN A 444 -18.17 33.35 22.13
CA GLN A 444 -16.90 33.31 22.86
C GLN A 444 -16.57 31.89 23.31
N VAL A 445 -15.29 31.54 23.23
CA VAL A 445 -14.76 30.22 23.60
C VAL A 445 -13.62 30.39 24.60
N LYS A 446 -13.49 29.43 25.52
CA LYS A 446 -12.45 29.37 26.54
C LYS A 446 -11.82 27.99 26.57
N TRP A 447 -10.60 27.91 27.10
CA TRP A 447 -9.95 26.63 27.33
C TRP A 447 -10.74 25.80 28.35
N ARG A 448 -10.86 24.50 28.08
CA ARG A 448 -11.38 23.52 29.03
C ARG A 448 -10.56 22.23 28.96
N PRO A 449 -10.43 21.47 30.07
CA PRO A 449 -9.71 20.21 30.04
C PRO A 449 -10.43 19.19 29.16
N ILE A 450 -9.66 18.37 28.46
CA ILE A 450 -10.12 17.18 27.74
C ILE A 450 -9.05 16.10 27.84
N THR A 451 -9.47 14.85 28.00
CA THR A 451 -8.56 13.70 28.00
C THR A 451 -8.79 12.89 26.74
N ALA A 452 -7.70 12.48 26.09
CA ALA A 452 -7.77 11.54 24.98
C ALA A 452 -8.40 10.21 25.44
N SER A 453 -9.06 9.51 24.51
CA SER A 453 -9.63 8.19 24.75
C SER A 453 -8.55 7.24 25.28
N LEU A 454 -8.80 6.63 26.44
CA LEU A 454 -7.89 5.63 27.01
C LEU A 454 -7.89 4.30 26.24
N ALA A 455 -8.78 4.13 25.26
CA ALA A 455 -8.75 2.98 24.36
C ALA A 455 -7.84 3.20 23.14
N THR A 456 -7.70 4.44 22.66
CA THR A 456 -7.05 4.73 21.37
C THR A 456 -5.94 5.77 21.43
N GLY A 457 -5.85 6.56 22.50
CA GLY A 457 -4.93 7.70 22.61
C GLY A 457 -5.32 8.92 21.75
N ARG A 458 -6.56 8.95 21.24
CA ARG A 458 -7.07 10.02 20.36
C ARG A 458 -7.99 10.97 21.11
N VAL A 459 -7.92 12.25 20.78
CA VAL A 459 -8.90 13.27 21.18
C VAL A 459 -9.96 13.34 20.08
N ASP A 460 -11.20 13.02 20.43
CA ASP A 460 -12.36 13.13 19.56
C ASP A 460 -12.94 14.54 19.72
N LEU A 461 -12.61 15.43 18.77
CA LEU A 461 -13.07 16.81 18.74
C LEU A 461 -14.51 16.89 18.23
N ASP A 462 -14.91 15.97 17.34
CA ASP A 462 -16.26 15.90 16.77
C ASP A 462 -17.32 15.70 17.85
N ALA A 463 -17.05 14.78 18.78
CA ALA A 463 -17.94 14.46 19.89
C ALA A 463 -18.09 15.62 20.89
N VAL A 464 -17.10 16.51 21.00
CA VAL A 464 -17.07 17.53 22.06
C VAL A 464 -17.34 18.96 21.58
N MET A 465 -17.31 19.23 20.28
CA MET A 465 -17.49 20.57 19.73
C MET A 465 -18.73 20.71 18.86
N LYS A 466 -19.36 21.89 18.90
CA LYS A 466 -20.37 22.33 17.93
C LYS A 466 -20.19 23.84 17.64
N PRO A 467 -20.31 24.27 16.37
CA PRO A 467 -20.31 23.45 15.16
C PRO A 467 -19.00 22.65 15.04
N ASN A 468 -19.10 21.50 14.38
CA ASN A 468 -18.02 20.54 14.17
C ASN A 468 -17.54 20.51 12.72
N ASP A 469 -18.33 20.94 11.74
CA ASP A 469 -17.89 21.04 10.34
C ASP A 469 -17.41 22.44 9.97
N GLY A 470 -16.40 22.52 9.09
CA GLY A 470 -15.92 23.80 8.57
C GLY A 470 -15.35 24.71 9.66
N VAL A 471 -14.71 24.11 10.68
CA VAL A 471 -14.14 24.79 11.85
C VAL A 471 -12.69 24.40 12.10
N VAL A 472 -12.02 25.13 13.01
CA VAL A 472 -10.75 24.69 13.61
C VAL A 472 -10.83 24.73 15.15
N ALA A 473 -10.01 23.91 15.79
CA ALA A 473 -9.85 23.88 17.24
C ALA A 473 -8.38 23.89 17.59
N TYR A 474 -8.09 24.31 18.82
CA TYR A 474 -6.75 24.22 19.39
C TYR A 474 -6.74 23.24 20.56
N LEU A 475 -5.68 22.45 20.61
CA LEU A 475 -5.35 21.55 21.70
C LEU A 475 -4.03 22.01 22.32
N ARG A 476 -3.98 22.14 23.64
CA ARG A 476 -2.79 22.55 24.39
C ARG A 476 -2.41 21.48 25.40
N ALA A 477 -1.17 21.01 25.34
CA ALA A 477 -0.57 20.15 26.36
C ALA A 477 0.62 20.87 27.01
N THR A 478 0.87 20.56 28.28
CA THR A 478 2.08 20.97 28.99
C THR A 478 2.90 19.73 29.30
N VAL A 479 4.19 19.78 29.00
CA VAL A 479 5.11 18.66 29.19
C VAL A 479 6.33 19.15 29.97
N HIS A 480 6.62 18.55 31.12
CA HIS A 480 7.82 18.88 31.90
C HIS A 480 8.97 17.94 31.56
N SER A 481 10.02 18.48 30.94
CA SER A 481 11.22 17.70 30.63
C SER A 481 12.25 17.76 31.75
N GLY A 482 12.85 16.62 32.12
CA GLY A 482 13.92 16.57 33.11
C GLY A 482 15.25 17.22 32.66
N ARG A 483 15.41 17.43 31.35
CA ARG A 483 16.64 17.94 30.71
C ARG A 483 16.32 18.62 29.38
N ASP A 484 17.31 19.32 28.82
CA ASP A 484 17.22 19.70 27.42
C ASP A 484 17.43 18.46 26.54
N CYS A 485 16.55 18.23 25.56
CA CYS A 485 16.70 17.10 24.64
C CYS A 485 16.06 17.35 23.27
N ASP A 486 16.61 16.71 22.24
CA ASP A 486 15.95 16.60 20.96
C ASP A 486 14.83 15.57 21.07
N ALA A 487 13.68 15.91 20.49
CA ALA A 487 12.50 15.07 20.48
C ALA A 487 11.84 15.09 19.11
N VAL A 488 10.97 14.12 18.90
CA VAL A 488 10.13 14.01 17.71
C VAL A 488 8.68 13.92 18.18
N LEU A 489 7.87 14.83 17.68
CA LEU A 489 6.42 14.74 17.73
C LEU A 489 5.99 13.79 16.62
N LEU A 490 5.28 12.71 16.98
CA LEU A 490 4.62 11.82 16.05
C LEU A 490 3.11 12.02 16.25
N THR A 491 2.42 12.44 15.20
CA THR A 491 1.04 12.96 15.31
C THR A 491 0.18 12.49 14.16
N GLY A 492 -1.13 12.55 14.37
CA GLY A 492 -2.13 12.32 13.35
C GLY A 492 -3.34 13.20 13.64
N SER A 493 -4.04 13.58 12.58
CA SER A 493 -5.23 14.43 12.63
C SER A 493 -6.20 14.06 11.53
N ASP A 494 -7.46 14.37 11.77
CA ASP A 494 -8.50 14.58 10.77
C ASP A 494 -8.92 16.05 10.93
N ASP A 495 -8.90 16.94 9.94
CA ASP A 495 -8.15 16.95 8.69
C ASP A 495 -6.72 17.53 8.93
N GLY A 496 -6.47 18.77 8.50
CA GLY A 496 -5.18 19.45 8.56
C GLY A 496 -4.72 19.83 9.97
N ILE A 497 -3.41 19.99 10.15
CA ILE A 497 -2.77 20.24 11.45
C ILE A 497 -1.65 21.28 11.36
N ALA A 498 -1.56 22.13 12.37
CA ALA A 498 -0.40 22.97 12.63
C ALA A 498 0.04 22.82 14.09
N ILE A 499 1.35 22.83 14.35
CA ILE A 499 1.90 22.56 15.67
C ILE A 499 2.94 23.59 16.05
N TRP A 500 2.88 24.05 17.30
CA TRP A 500 3.88 24.90 17.92
C TRP A 500 4.43 24.25 19.19
N VAL A 501 5.74 24.35 19.38
CA VAL A 501 6.43 23.98 20.61
C VAL A 501 7.07 25.23 21.19
N ASN A 502 6.69 25.60 22.41
CA ASN A 502 7.16 26.81 23.09
C ASN A 502 7.00 28.09 22.24
N GLY A 503 5.88 28.19 21.51
CA GLY A 503 5.58 29.32 20.63
C GLY A 503 6.23 29.26 19.23
N HIS A 504 7.09 28.28 18.96
CA HIS A 504 7.72 28.09 17.65
C HIS A 504 6.95 27.08 16.82
N LYS A 505 6.47 27.48 15.63
CA LYS A 505 5.78 26.58 14.69
C LYS A 505 6.76 25.53 14.16
N VAL A 506 6.44 24.24 14.35
CA VAL A 506 7.27 23.09 13.92
C VAL A 506 6.60 22.23 12.86
N LEU A 507 5.29 22.37 12.66
CA LEU A 507 4.53 21.63 11.64
C LEU A 507 3.39 22.50 11.07
N HIS A 508 3.10 22.33 9.78
CA HIS A 508 1.91 22.86 9.13
C HIS A 508 1.55 21.98 7.92
N LYS A 509 0.39 21.33 7.97
CA LYS A 509 -0.14 20.42 6.94
C LYS A 509 -1.60 20.75 6.68
N ASP A 510 -1.87 21.30 5.50
CA ASP A 510 -3.19 21.73 5.08
C ASP A 510 -3.72 20.73 4.05
N VAL A 511 -4.29 19.63 4.55
CA VAL A 511 -4.71 18.47 3.76
C VAL A 511 -6.02 17.94 4.33
N TYR A 512 -6.86 17.36 3.46
CA TYR A 512 -8.03 16.59 3.92
C TYR A 512 -7.69 15.11 3.95
N ARG A 513 -7.89 14.46 5.10
CA ARG A 513 -7.55 13.06 5.34
C ARG A 513 -8.09 12.61 6.70
N GLY A 514 -8.48 11.35 6.77
CA GLY A 514 -8.75 10.71 8.05
C GLY A 514 -7.50 10.65 8.95
N LEU A 515 -7.73 10.53 10.27
CA LEU A 515 -6.66 10.30 11.23
C LEU A 515 -5.95 8.98 10.98
N MET A 516 -4.64 9.06 10.79
CA MET A 516 -3.73 7.92 10.79
C MET A 516 -2.65 8.15 11.85
N LEU A 517 -2.41 7.14 12.68
CA LEU A 517 -1.42 7.21 13.77
C LEU A 517 -0.04 7.56 13.20
N ASP A 518 0.65 8.53 13.79
CA ASP A 518 2.00 8.94 13.37
C ASP A 518 2.10 9.20 11.85
N SER A 519 1.04 9.75 11.25
CA SER A 519 1.03 10.14 9.84
C SER A 519 1.86 11.38 9.57
N ASP A 520 2.03 12.22 10.58
CA ASP A 520 2.86 13.42 10.58
C ASP A 520 3.97 13.33 11.62
N ARG A 521 5.09 14.00 11.33
CA ARG A 521 6.22 14.12 12.24
C ARG A 521 6.83 15.51 12.25
N ALA A 522 7.27 15.96 13.42
CA ALA A 522 8.03 17.19 13.56
C ALA A 522 9.15 17.03 14.58
N ARG A 523 10.36 17.45 14.20
CA ARG A 523 11.46 17.55 15.16
C ARG A 523 11.28 18.78 16.03
N CYS A 524 11.58 18.65 17.31
CA CYS A 524 11.57 19.77 18.23
C CYS A 524 12.66 19.62 19.29
N ARG A 525 12.94 20.72 19.99
CA ARG A 525 13.83 20.74 21.16
C ARG A 525 12.98 20.99 22.40
N LEU A 526 13.01 20.06 23.34
CA LEU A 526 12.47 20.28 24.68
C LEU A 526 13.51 20.99 25.53
N LYS A 527 13.05 22.00 26.28
CA LYS A 527 13.83 22.66 27.32
C LYS A 527 13.63 21.92 28.64
N LYS A 528 14.64 21.91 29.50
CA LYS A 528 14.49 21.48 30.90
C LYS A 528 13.36 22.30 31.55
N GLY A 529 12.50 21.62 32.29
CA GLY A 529 11.31 22.21 32.89
C GLY A 529 10.13 22.23 31.91
N ARG A 530 9.28 23.25 32.03
CA ARG A 530 7.98 23.32 31.37
C ARG A 530 8.10 23.62 29.88
N ASN A 531 7.49 22.77 29.04
CA ASN A 531 7.30 22.99 27.61
C ASN A 531 5.81 23.05 27.29
N THR A 532 5.41 23.96 26.41
CA THR A 532 4.02 24.06 25.92
C THR A 532 3.93 23.55 24.49
N LEU A 533 3.03 22.61 24.25
CA LEU A 533 2.66 22.13 22.93
C LEU A 533 1.28 22.70 22.59
N LEU A 534 1.15 23.27 21.41
CA LEU A 534 -0.11 23.77 20.86
C LEU A 534 -0.33 23.11 19.50
N LEU A 535 -1.43 22.39 19.37
CA LEU A 535 -1.95 21.84 18.12
C LEU A 535 -3.11 22.72 17.68
N LYS A 536 -3.20 22.96 16.37
CA LYS A 536 -4.36 23.52 15.69
C LYS A 536 -4.81 22.49 14.67
N VAL A 537 -6.07 22.09 14.75
CA VAL A 537 -6.62 21.03 13.91
C VAL A 537 -7.82 21.61 13.16
N SER A 538 -7.83 21.47 11.85
CA SER A 538 -8.92 21.92 11.00
C SER A 538 -9.85 20.78 10.64
N GLU A 539 -11.13 21.09 10.46
CA GLU A 539 -12.15 20.14 10.04
C GLU A 539 -12.83 20.59 8.75
N GLY A 540 -12.92 19.67 7.80
CA GLY A 540 -13.64 19.82 6.54
C GLY A 540 -15.04 19.19 6.57
N GLY A 541 -15.23 18.10 7.30
CA GLY A 541 -16.48 17.44 7.62
C GLY A 541 -16.32 15.93 7.86
N GLN A 542 -17.26 15.33 8.59
CA GLN A 542 -17.26 13.93 9.08
C GLN A 542 -16.56 13.75 10.44
N ALA A 543 -15.44 13.03 10.50
CA ALA A 543 -14.76 12.72 11.74
C ALA A 543 -13.73 13.81 12.05
N TRP A 544 -13.62 14.21 13.31
CA TRP A 544 -12.68 15.25 13.72
C TRP A 544 -11.86 14.78 14.92
N GLU A 545 -10.61 14.38 14.67
CA GLU A 545 -9.77 13.75 15.69
C GLU A 545 -8.32 14.26 15.65
N ALA A 546 -7.62 14.12 16.78
CA ALA A 546 -6.17 14.32 16.83
C ALA A 546 -5.49 13.37 17.83
N CYS A 547 -4.23 13.03 17.57
CA CYS A 547 -3.38 12.32 18.52
C CYS A 547 -1.93 12.82 18.44
N CYS A 548 -1.20 12.71 19.54
CA CYS A 548 0.21 13.08 19.58
C CYS A 548 0.98 12.16 20.52
N ARG A 549 2.17 11.77 20.07
CA ARG A 549 3.18 11.06 20.84
C ARG A 549 4.49 11.84 20.81
N LEU A 550 5.26 11.70 21.89
CA LEU A 550 6.54 12.35 22.05
C LEU A 550 7.63 11.29 22.24
N THR A 551 8.59 11.27 21.32
CA THR A 551 9.67 10.28 21.27
C THR A 551 11.03 10.96 21.16
N LEU A 552 12.09 10.19 21.42
CA LEU A 552 13.45 10.52 21.04
C LEU A 552 13.65 10.32 19.53
N PRO A 553 14.73 10.87 18.91
CA PRO A 553 14.99 10.71 17.48
C PRO A 553 15.16 9.27 16.98
N ASP A 554 15.40 8.31 17.88
CA ASP A 554 15.44 6.88 17.55
C ASP A 554 14.05 6.21 17.61
N GLY A 555 13.00 6.97 17.95
CA GLY A 555 11.61 6.56 18.08
C GLY A 555 11.23 6.03 19.47
N ASN A 556 12.19 5.85 20.39
CA ASN A 556 11.87 5.42 21.74
C ASN A 556 11.04 6.50 22.46
N PRO A 557 10.03 6.13 23.26
CA PRO A 557 9.32 7.07 24.12
C PRO A 557 10.33 7.73 25.07
N ILE A 558 10.16 9.03 25.33
CA ILE A 558 10.98 9.67 26.36
C ILE A 558 10.57 9.08 27.71
N PRO A 559 11.52 8.63 28.57
CA PRO A 559 11.19 8.00 29.82
C PRO A 559 10.27 8.87 30.68
N ARG A 560 9.21 8.31 31.26
CA ARG A 560 8.27 9.06 32.13
C ARG A 560 8.93 9.79 33.29
N ARG A 561 10.01 9.26 33.85
CA ARG A 561 10.76 9.97 34.90
C ARG A 561 11.32 11.31 34.41
N GLU A 562 11.47 11.46 33.10
CA GLU A 562 11.92 12.67 32.39
C GLU A 562 10.75 13.46 31.79
N LEU A 563 9.50 12.96 31.79
CA LEU A 563 8.29 13.64 31.31
C LEU A 563 7.22 13.65 32.41
N ARG A 564 6.94 14.81 33.02
CA ARG A 564 5.84 14.99 33.98
C ARG A 564 4.74 15.93 33.50
#